data_AF-A0A7C4LCF2-F1
#
_entry.id   AF-A0A7C4LCF2-F1
#
_cell.length_a   1.000
_cell.length_b   1.000
_cell.length_c   1.000
_cell.angle_alpha   90.00
_cell.angle_beta   90.00
_cell.angle_gamma   90.00
#
_symmetry.space_group_name_H-M   'P 1'
#
loop_
_entity.id
_entity.type
_entity.pdbx_description
1 polymer ?
#
loop_
_entity_poly.entity_id
_entity_poly.type
_entity_poly.pdbx_seq_one_letter_code
_entity_poly.pdbx_strand_id
1 'polypeptide(L)'
;MSSAPHTWRLDAHGLHPVILEPPPPTLDAVSARLPGGVYTTFRTYANRTRVVGLNAHLDRLEDSAARLGHAPRLDRPALRAAL
;
A
#
# COMPACT_ATOMS: atom_id res chain seq x y z
N MET A 1 16.34 -13.08 -7.56
CA MET A 1 16.61 -11.79 -6.88
C MET A 1 15.28 -11.17 -6.48
N SER A 2 15.05 -10.91 -5.19
CA SER A 2 13.82 -10.26 -4.72
C SER A 2 13.86 -8.78 -5.13
N SER A 3 12.84 -8.29 -5.84
CA SER A 3 12.72 -6.87 -6.17
C SER A 3 12.31 -6.10 -4.90
N ALA A 4 12.85 -4.89 -4.72
CA ALA A 4 12.48 -4.04 -3.59
C ALA A 4 10.96 -3.77 -3.58
N PRO A 5 10.31 -3.77 -2.41
CA PRO A 5 8.89 -3.50 -2.31
C PRO A 5 8.59 -2.05 -2.73
N HIS A 6 7.49 -1.85 -3.44
CA HIS A 6 7.00 -0.50 -3.79
C HIS A 6 6.06 -0.06 -2.68
N THR A 7 6.28 1.13 -2.14
CA THR A 7 5.49 1.69 -1.03
C THR A 7 4.79 2.94 -1.50
N TRP A 8 3.50 3.04 -1.17
CA TRP A 8 2.66 4.18 -1.49
C TRP A 8 1.94 4.64 -0.23
N ARG A 9 1.75 5.95 -0.08
CA ARG A 9 0.95 6.58 0.98
C ARG A 9 -0.24 7.27 0.33
N LEU A 10 -1.42 7.09 0.91
CA LEU A 10 -2.58 7.92 0.61
C LEU A 10 -2.82 8.87 1.79
N ASP A 11 -2.93 10.16 1.50
CA ASP A 11 -3.36 11.17 2.47
C ASP A 11 -4.34 12.16 1.81
N ALA A 12 -4.68 13.26 2.49
CA ALA A 12 -5.62 14.26 1.99
C ALA A 12 -5.19 14.93 0.66
N HIS A 13 -3.91 14.82 0.30
CA HIS A 13 -3.33 15.38 -0.92
C HIS A 13 -3.22 14.35 -2.05
N GLY A 14 -3.63 13.11 -1.80
CA GLY A 14 -3.66 12.03 -2.79
C GLY A 14 -2.63 10.94 -2.55
N LEU A 15 -2.36 10.18 -3.61
CA LEU A 15 -1.50 9.00 -3.59
C LEU A 15 -0.05 9.41 -3.92
N HIS A 16 0.87 9.13 -3.02
CA HIS A 16 2.27 9.52 -3.12
C HIS A 16 3.19 8.32 -2.98
N PRO A 17 4.22 8.16 -3.83
CA PRO A 17 5.23 7.14 -3.64
C PRO A 17 6.05 7.46 -2.39
N VAL A 18 6.38 6.45 -1.60
CA VAL A 18 7.26 6.55 -0.43
C VAL A 18 8.56 5.83 -0.76
N ILE A 19 9.65 6.58 -0.82
CA ILE A 19 10.98 6.03 -1.03
C ILE A 19 11.60 5.69 0.32
N LEU A 20 11.95 4.42 0.50
CA LEU A 20 12.60 3.92 1.71
C LEU A 20 14.08 3.67 1.42
N GLU A 21 14.96 4.54 1.94
CA GLU A 21 16.42 4.40 1.79
C GLU A 21 17.09 4.00 3.12
N PRO A 22 17.93 2.95 3.15
CA PRO A 22 18.22 2.02 2.05
C PRO A 22 16.99 1.14 1.71
N PRO A 23 16.89 0.54 0.51
CA PRO A 23 15.78 -0.32 0.15
C PRO A 23 15.58 -1.46 1.17
N PRO A 24 14.37 -1.62 1.76
CA PRO A 24 14.14 -2.65 2.75
C PRO A 24 14.20 -4.05 2.10
N PRO A 25 14.88 -5.02 2.72
CA PRO A 25 15.09 -6.34 2.13
C PRO A 25 13.82 -7.22 2.18
N THR A 26 12.85 -6.88 3.04
CA THR A 26 11.63 -7.65 3.29
C THR A 26 10.43 -6.73 3.48
N LEU A 27 9.21 -7.28 3.34
CA LEU A 27 7.97 -6.56 3.68
C LEU A 27 7.92 -6.20 5.17
N ASP A 28 8.43 -7.05 6.06
CA ASP A 28 8.46 -6.75 7.49
C ASP A 28 9.37 -5.55 7.80
N ALA A 29 10.50 -5.44 7.09
CA ALA A 29 11.39 -4.29 7.20
C ALA A 29 10.77 -3.00 6.65
N VAL A 30 9.82 -3.08 5.71
CA VAL A 30 8.98 -1.93 5.31
C VAL A 30 8.10 -1.54 6.49
N SER A 31 7.31 -2.47 7.02
CA SER A 31 6.32 -2.20 8.08
C SER A 31 6.94 -1.56 9.32
N ALA A 32 8.17 -1.95 9.71
CA ALA A 32 8.90 -1.38 10.84
C ALA A 32 9.32 0.09 10.65
N ARG A 33 9.34 0.59 9.41
CA ARG A 33 9.80 1.93 9.05
C ARG A 33 8.68 2.90 8.68
N LEU A 34 7.46 2.39 8.51
CA LEU A 34 6.33 3.23 8.21
C LEU A 34 5.92 4.04 9.46
N PRO A 35 5.43 5.28 9.27
CA PRO A 35 4.92 6.08 10.38
C PRO A 35 3.70 5.41 11.06
N GLY A 36 3.08 6.07 12.03
CA GLY A 36 1.78 5.62 12.53
C GLY A 36 0.70 5.73 11.46
N GLY A 37 -0.12 4.68 11.28
CA GLY A 37 -1.19 4.67 10.29
C GLY A 37 -1.74 3.27 10.02
N VAL A 38 -2.54 3.18 8.95
CA VAL A 38 -3.12 1.92 8.48
C VAL A 38 -2.40 1.48 7.22
N TYR A 39 -2.03 0.21 7.16
CA TYR A 39 -1.27 -0.36 6.06
C TYR A 39 -1.90 -1.66 5.55
N THR A 40 -1.72 -1.92 4.26
CA THR A 40 -2.04 -3.21 3.66
C THR A 40 -0.89 -3.57 2.73
N THR A 41 -0.43 -4.82 2.82
CA THR A 41 0.62 -5.37 1.96
C THR A 41 0.04 -6.51 1.15
N PHE A 42 0.31 -6.54 -0.15
CA PHE A 42 -0.06 -7.62 -1.04
C PHE A 42 1.06 -7.91 -2.03
N ARG A 43 1.02 -9.08 -2.67
CA ARG A 43 1.98 -9.48 -3.69
C ARG A 43 1.39 -9.28 -5.07
N THR A 44 2.25 -8.85 -5.99
CA THR A 44 1.94 -8.83 -7.42
C THR A 44 2.53 -10.04 -8.11
N TYR A 45 1.83 -10.57 -9.11
CA TYR A 45 2.17 -11.74 -9.90
C TYR A 45 2.15 -11.39 -11.40
N ALA A 46 2.66 -12.29 -12.25
CA ALA A 46 2.67 -12.14 -13.70
C ALA A 46 3.23 -10.78 -14.14
N ASN A 47 4.50 -10.51 -13.81
CA ASN A 47 5.18 -9.24 -14.14
C ASN A 47 4.39 -8.00 -13.67
N ARG A 48 3.91 -8.03 -12.43
CA ARG A 48 3.14 -6.95 -11.77
C ARG A 48 1.74 -6.68 -12.33
N THR A 49 1.27 -7.46 -13.29
CA THR A 49 -0.06 -7.25 -13.90
C THR A 49 -1.21 -7.85 -13.09
N ARG A 50 -0.95 -8.72 -12.10
CA ARG A 50 -2.00 -9.40 -11.32
C ARG A 50 -1.77 -9.28 -9.82
N VAL A 51 -2.85 -9.06 -9.07
CA VAL A 51 -2.87 -9.07 -7.60
C VAL A 51 -4.03 -9.95 -7.15
N VAL A 52 -3.77 -10.88 -6.24
CA VAL A 52 -4.82 -11.71 -5.66
C VAL A 52 -5.60 -10.87 -4.65
N GLY A 53 -6.92 -10.77 -4.83
CA GLY A 53 -7.79 -10.12 -3.86
C GLY A 53 -7.54 -8.63 -3.64
N LEU A 54 -7.08 -7.88 -4.66
CA LEU A 54 -6.76 -6.46 -4.51
C LEU A 54 -7.91 -5.67 -3.88
N ASN A 55 -9.15 -5.86 -4.34
CA ASN A 55 -10.31 -5.17 -3.77
C ASN A 55 -10.47 -5.47 -2.28
N ALA A 56 -10.35 -6.73 -1.85
CA ALA A 56 -10.43 -7.09 -0.43
C ALA A 56 -9.30 -6.45 0.41
N HIS A 57 -8.10 -6.31 -0.15
CA HIS A 57 -7.01 -5.58 0.50
C HIS A 57 -7.33 -4.09 0.69
N LEU A 58 -7.99 -3.47 -0.28
CA LEU A 58 -8.40 -2.06 -0.24
C LEU A 58 -9.61 -1.83 0.68
N ASP A 59 -10.61 -2.72 0.64
CA ASP A 59 -11.76 -2.71 1.55
C ASP A 59 -11.28 -2.76 3.01
N ARG A 60 -10.38 -3.72 3.32
CA ARG A 60 -9.80 -3.84 4.66
C ARG A 60 -9.02 -2.58 5.08
N LEU A 61 -8.37 -1.91 4.14
CA LEU A 61 -7.62 -0.67 4.40
C LEU A 61 -8.58 0.47 4.78
N GLU A 62 -9.64 0.67 4.00
CA GLU A 62 -10.68 1.67 4.27
C GLU A 62 -11.39 1.38 5.60
N ASP A 63 -11.77 0.13 5.86
CA ASP A 63 -12.42 -0.27 7.11
C ASP A 63 -11.54 -0.02 8.33
N SER A 64 -10.25 -0.32 8.22
CA SER A 64 -9.29 -0.12 9.32
C SER A 64 -9.05 1.37 9.57
N ALA A 65 -9.00 2.19 8.51
CA ALA A 65 -8.93 3.65 8.64
C ALA A 65 -10.21 4.21 9.31
N ALA A 66 -11.38 3.74 8.88
CA ALA A 66 -12.68 4.20 9.40
C ALA A 66 -12.79 3.94 10.90
N ARG A 67 -12.31 2.79 11.38
CA ARG A 67 -12.26 2.45 12.81
C ARG A 67 -11.35 3.37 13.63
N LEU A 68 -10.36 4.00 13.01
CA LEU A 68 -9.49 5.01 13.63
C LEU A 68 -10.03 6.44 13.50
N GLY A 69 -11.26 6.61 13.00
CA GLY A 69 -11.86 7.93 12.78
C GLY A 69 -11.38 8.61 11.49
N HIS A 70 -10.65 7.90 10.63
CA HIS A 70 -10.24 8.39 9.32
C HIS A 70 -11.15 7.77 8.25
N ALA A 71 -11.88 8.56 7.46
CA ALA A 71 -12.72 8.03 6.38
C ALA A 71 -12.12 8.35 4.99
N PRO A 72 -10.92 7.83 4.64
CA PRO A 72 -10.38 8.04 3.30
C PRO A 72 -11.24 7.27 2.30
N ARG A 73 -11.62 7.93 1.20
CA ARG A 73 -12.19 7.26 0.04
C ARG A 73 -11.06 7.01 -0.95
N LEU A 74 -10.69 5.75 -1.17
CA LEU A 74 -9.60 5.41 -2.07
C LEU A 74 -10.03 5.65 -3.52
N ASP A 75 -9.20 6.36 -4.29
CA ASP A 75 -9.26 6.33 -5.75
C ASP A 75 -8.67 5.00 -6.23
N ARG A 76 -9.50 3.96 -6.26
CA ARG A 76 -9.07 2.59 -6.61
C ARG A 76 -8.53 2.50 -8.05
N PRO A 77 -9.12 3.15 -9.07
CA PRO A 77 -8.52 3.21 -10.40
C PRO A 77 -7.12 3.83 -10.42
N ALA A 78 -6.92 4.99 -9.78
CA ALA A 78 -5.61 5.64 -9.73
C ALA A 78 -4.57 4.77 -8.99
N LEU A 79 -4.98 4.15 -7.88
CA LEU A 79 -4.14 3.22 -7.14
C LEU A 79 -3.78 2.01 -8.01
N ARG A 80 -4.73 1.45 -8.76
CA ARG A 80 -4.46 0.33 -9.67
C ARG A 80 -3.47 0.68 -10.78
N ALA A 81 -3.56 1.89 -11.33
CA ALA A 81 -2.66 2.37 -12.38
C ALA A 81 -1.24 2.64 -11.86
N ALA A 82 -1.08 2.91 -10.56
CA ALA A 82 0.21 3.15 -9.92
C ALA A 82 0.97 1.87 -9.50
N LEU A 83 0.30 0.70 -9.49
CA LEU A 83 0.86 -0.61 -9.12
C LEU A 83 1.45 -1.37 -10.32
#